data_AF-A0A1H2U421-F1
#
_entry.id   AF-A0A1H2U421-F1
#
_cell.length_a   1.000
_cell.length_b   1.000
_cell.length_c   1.000
_cell.angle_alpha   90.00
_cell.angle_beta   90.00
_cell.angle_gamma   90.00
#
_symmetry.space_group_name_H-M   'P 1'
#
loop_
_entity.id
_entity.type
_entity.pdbx_description
1 polymer ?
#
loop_
_entity_poly.entity_id
_entity_poly.type
_entity_poly.pdbx_seq_one_letter_code
_entity_poly.pdbx_strand_id
1 'polypeptide(L)'
;MSLLRRIGHALRLTVAALGGIWSVLMMLVMAGSLALSVAMTMVPAVFSAVAGVVEGVTGLRSLATRQSDDLARVQARAATEAAERRAATGRADNLARELADSRAANARLARELADAPVTYRGSRMAAREAVKDTATRVSRRTAIATTRNVASMAGEAPPVIGIGVIAAATAWELADACAMMGEMRALDAAFNPDDPVREDEVCGMEVPTRAELWEKVRASPGAVWAGAQGLYDDLPDLSAAAYGRGAGWLGGLWDQAFGEDAAAAPPLPPEGLLSGPDTPSATGAAP
;
A
#
# COMPACT_ATOMS: atom_id res chain seq x y z
N MET A 1 -22.17 -61.13 97.88
CA MET A 1 -22.01 -61.72 96.52
C MET A 1 -23.33 -61.90 95.73
N SER A 2 -24.52 -61.78 96.32
CA SER A 2 -25.81 -61.98 95.61
C SER A 2 -26.31 -60.76 94.80
N LEU A 3 -25.97 -59.53 95.21
CA LEU A 3 -26.39 -58.30 94.53
C LEU A 3 -25.71 -58.09 93.16
N LEU A 4 -24.41 -58.37 93.04
CA LEU A 4 -23.65 -58.22 91.79
C LEU A 4 -24.17 -59.13 90.67
N ARG A 5 -24.62 -60.35 91.01
CA ARG A 5 -25.20 -61.30 90.03
C ARG A 5 -26.56 -60.84 89.50
N ARG A 6 -27.38 -60.19 90.34
CA ARG A 6 -28.69 -59.67 89.93
C ARG A 6 -28.55 -58.44 89.01
N ILE A 7 -27.59 -57.56 89.31
CA ILE A 7 -27.27 -56.41 88.46
C ILE A 7 -26.74 -56.88 87.09
N GLY A 8 -25.87 -57.88 87.04
CA GLY A 8 -25.36 -58.43 85.78
C GLY A 8 -26.44 -59.06 84.88
N HIS A 9 -27.44 -59.72 85.46
CA HIS A 9 -28.57 -60.27 84.68
C HIS A 9 -29.52 -59.18 84.18
N ALA A 10 -29.83 -58.18 85.01
CA ALA A 10 -30.64 -57.04 84.58
C ALA A 10 -29.95 -56.27 83.44
N LEU A 11 -28.64 -56.03 83.54
CA LEU A 11 -27.85 -55.35 82.51
C LEU A 11 -27.78 -56.15 81.21
N ARG A 12 -27.64 -57.49 81.29
CA ARG A 12 -27.66 -58.34 80.09
C ARG A 12 -29.01 -58.33 79.38
N LEU A 13 -30.11 -58.31 80.13
CA LEU A 13 -31.46 -58.25 79.56
C LEU A 13 -31.74 -56.89 78.91
N THR A 14 -31.31 -55.79 79.53
CA THR A 14 -31.47 -54.45 78.92
C THR A 14 -30.61 -54.28 77.67
N VAL A 15 -29.37 -54.77 77.67
CA VAL A 15 -28.48 -54.73 76.49
C VAL A 15 -29.02 -55.61 75.35
N ALA A 16 -29.54 -56.80 75.67
CA ALA A 16 -30.16 -57.68 74.66
C ALA A 16 -31.43 -57.08 74.05
N ALA A 17 -32.29 -56.47 74.88
CA ALA A 17 -33.50 -55.78 74.40
C ALA A 17 -33.16 -54.55 73.55
N LEU A 18 -32.14 -53.76 73.93
CA LEU A 18 -31.68 -52.62 73.14
C LEU A 18 -31.13 -53.06 71.77
N GLY A 19 -30.37 -54.16 71.73
CA GLY A 19 -29.84 -54.71 70.49
C GLY A 19 -30.93 -55.19 69.52
N GLY A 20 -31.98 -55.83 70.04
CA GLY A 20 -33.14 -56.24 69.25
C GLY A 20 -33.91 -55.06 68.64
N ILE A 21 -34.18 -54.03 69.45
CA ILE A 21 -34.87 -52.82 68.99
C ILE A 21 -34.04 -52.09 67.92
N TRP A 22 -32.72 -52.00 68.12
CA TRP A 22 -31.82 -51.35 67.16
C TRP A 22 -31.80 -52.06 65.80
N SER A 23 -31.81 -53.40 65.79
CA SER A 23 -31.84 -54.18 64.54
C SER A 23 -33.14 -53.97 63.75
N VAL A 24 -34.29 -53.91 64.43
CA VAL A 24 -35.59 -53.67 63.78
C VAL A 24 -35.65 -52.24 63.22
N LEU A 25 -35.13 -51.26 63.96
CA LEU A 25 -35.03 -49.88 63.51
C LEU A 25 -34.21 -49.77 62.21
N MET A 26 -33.03 -50.39 62.16
CA MET A 26 -32.16 -50.37 60.97
C MET A 26 -32.81 -51.05 59.76
N MET A 27 -33.53 -52.16 59.98
CA MET A 27 -34.26 -52.85 58.91
C MET A 27 -35.37 -51.97 58.32
N LEU A 28 -36.12 -51.25 59.16
CA LEU A 28 -37.14 -50.30 58.71
C LEU A 28 -36.54 -49.11 57.96
N VAL A 29 -35.40 -48.58 58.41
CA VAL A 29 -34.70 -47.49 57.71
C VAL A 29 -34.24 -47.94 56.32
N MET A 30 -33.63 -49.13 56.20
CA MET A 30 -33.20 -49.66 54.90
C MET A 30 -34.37 -49.91 53.95
N ALA A 31 -35.44 -50.52 54.44
CA ALA A 31 -36.66 -50.70 53.64
C ALA A 31 -37.26 -49.35 53.20
N GLY A 32 -37.25 -48.35 54.09
CA GLY A 32 -37.70 -46.99 53.81
C GLY A 32 -36.84 -46.30 52.74
N SER A 33 -35.51 -46.38 52.83
CA SER A 33 -34.61 -45.78 51.84
C SER A 33 -34.76 -46.43 50.46
N LEU A 34 -34.90 -47.76 50.40
CA LEU A 34 -35.09 -48.45 49.13
C LEU A 34 -36.43 -48.09 48.47
N ALA A 35 -37.51 -48.02 49.25
CA ALA A 35 -38.82 -47.58 48.78
C ALA A 35 -38.77 -46.12 48.28
N LEU A 36 -38.04 -45.24 48.98
CA LEU A 36 -37.87 -43.85 48.58
C LEU A 36 -37.07 -43.71 47.28
N SER A 37 -36.00 -44.50 47.10
CA SER A 37 -35.23 -44.50 45.84
C SER A 37 -36.05 -44.97 44.65
N VAL A 38 -36.84 -46.04 44.81
CA VAL A 38 -37.74 -46.52 43.75
C VAL A 38 -38.81 -45.47 43.43
N ALA A 39 -39.42 -44.85 44.45
CA ALA A 39 -40.39 -43.78 44.27
C ALA A 39 -39.79 -42.60 43.48
N MET A 40 -38.55 -42.19 43.79
CA MET A 40 -37.91 -41.04 43.13
C MET A 40 -37.62 -41.28 41.63
N THR A 41 -37.36 -42.52 41.22
CA THR A 41 -37.16 -42.87 39.80
C THR A 41 -38.47 -42.98 38.99
N MET A 42 -39.58 -43.29 39.66
CA MET A 42 -40.90 -43.41 39.01
C MET A 42 -41.60 -42.05 38.84
N VAL A 43 -41.26 -41.06 39.67
CA VAL A 43 -41.89 -39.73 39.67
C VAL A 43 -41.79 -39.02 38.30
N PRO A 44 -40.63 -38.95 37.60
CA PRO A 44 -40.55 -38.33 36.27
C PRO A 44 -41.41 -39.02 35.21
N ALA A 45 -41.53 -40.36 35.29
CA ALA A 45 -42.35 -41.13 34.35
C ALA A 45 -43.85 -40.87 34.57
N VAL A 46 -44.31 -40.83 35.83
CA VAL A 46 -45.70 -40.49 36.16
C VAL A 46 -46.02 -39.06 35.75
N PHE A 47 -45.11 -38.10 35.98
CA PHE A 47 -45.30 -36.72 35.52
C PHE A 47 -45.38 -36.60 33.99
N SER A 48 -44.58 -37.38 33.23
CA SER A 48 -44.67 -37.40 31.76
C SER A 48 -45.98 -38.00 31.24
N ALA A 49 -46.50 -39.04 31.90
CA ALA A 49 -47.77 -39.68 31.52
C ALA A 49 -48.97 -38.79 31.85
N VAL A 50 -48.98 -38.15 33.03
CA VAL A 50 -50.03 -37.20 33.42
C VAL A 50 -49.98 -35.94 32.55
N ALA A 51 -48.79 -35.45 32.20
CA ALA A 51 -48.65 -34.33 31.28
C ALA A 51 -49.22 -34.66 29.87
N GLY A 52 -49.00 -35.86 29.35
CA GLY A 52 -49.57 -36.30 28.08
C GLY A 52 -51.10 -36.39 28.09
N VAL A 53 -51.70 -36.80 29.22
CA VAL A 53 -53.17 -36.84 29.40
C VAL A 53 -53.74 -35.43 29.56
N VAL A 54 -53.09 -34.53 30.30
CA VAL A 54 -53.52 -33.13 30.46
C VAL A 54 -53.42 -32.37 29.15
N GLU A 55 -52.39 -32.59 28.33
CA GLU A 55 -52.28 -32.02 26.98
C GLU A 55 -53.42 -32.50 26.06
N GLY A 56 -53.79 -33.78 26.12
CA GLY A 56 -54.88 -34.35 25.33
C GLY A 56 -56.28 -33.87 25.72
N VAL A 57 -56.48 -33.46 26.99
CA VAL A 57 -57.79 -33.05 27.53
C VAL A 57 -57.96 -31.53 27.59
N THR A 58 -56.89 -30.77 27.84
CA THR A 58 -56.95 -29.31 28.07
C THR A 58 -56.40 -28.48 26.93
N GLY A 59 -55.64 -29.08 26.00
CA GLY A 59 -55.00 -28.37 24.89
C GLY A 59 -53.84 -27.44 25.30
N LEU A 60 -53.50 -27.35 26.60
CA LEU A 60 -52.42 -26.51 27.11
C LEU A 60 -51.08 -27.26 27.02
N ARG A 61 -50.25 -26.93 26.02
CA ARG A 61 -48.90 -27.48 25.86
C ARG A 61 -47.99 -27.16 27.04
N SER A 62 -47.40 -28.19 27.64
CA SER A 62 -46.45 -28.17 28.74
C SER A 62 -45.17 -27.36 28.40
N LEU A 63 -44.52 -26.76 29.40
CA LEU A 63 -43.25 -26.07 29.23
C LEU A 63 -42.14 -27.00 28.70
N ALA A 64 -42.20 -28.30 29.03
CA ALA A 64 -41.23 -29.29 28.54
C ALA A 64 -41.32 -29.50 27.03
N THR A 65 -42.54 -29.60 26.46
CA THR A 65 -42.75 -29.74 25.02
C THR A 65 -42.39 -28.47 24.27
N ARG A 66 -42.63 -27.28 24.87
CA ARG A 66 -42.17 -26.00 24.31
C ARG A 66 -40.64 -25.91 24.24
N GLN A 67 -39.93 -26.36 25.27
CA GLN A 67 -38.47 -26.30 25.32
C GLN A 67 -37.82 -27.27 24.32
N SER A 68 -38.38 -28.47 24.11
CA SER A 68 -37.90 -29.37 23.05
C SER A 68 -38.15 -28.79 21.65
N ASP A 69 -39.30 -28.15 21.45
CA ASP A 69 -39.62 -27.49 20.18
C ASP A 69 -38.69 -26.30 19.89
N ASP A 70 -38.33 -25.50 20.91
CA ASP A 70 -37.37 -24.40 20.77
C ASP A 70 -35.96 -24.88 20.43
N LEU A 71 -35.49 -25.94 21.10
CA LEU A 71 -34.18 -26.53 20.77
C LEU A 71 -34.16 -27.10 19.34
N ALA A 72 -35.23 -27.78 18.93
CA ALA A 72 -35.36 -28.28 17.56
C ALA A 72 -35.36 -27.13 16.53
N ARG A 73 -36.05 -26.02 16.82
CA ARG A 73 -36.04 -24.81 15.98
C ARG A 73 -34.65 -24.19 15.87
N VAL A 74 -33.92 -24.06 16.98
CA VAL A 74 -32.57 -23.48 16.98
C VAL A 74 -31.58 -24.38 16.24
N GLN A 75 -31.66 -25.70 16.44
CA GLN A 75 -30.82 -26.66 15.70
C GLN A 75 -31.11 -26.61 14.20
N ALA A 76 -32.39 -26.50 13.80
CA ALA A 76 -32.76 -26.35 12.40
C ALA A 76 -32.18 -25.06 11.79
N ARG A 77 -32.26 -23.92 12.51
CA ARG A 77 -31.66 -22.64 12.07
C ARG A 77 -30.13 -22.72 11.96
N ALA A 78 -29.47 -23.36 12.92
CA ALA A 78 -28.02 -23.56 12.86
C ALA A 78 -27.62 -24.44 11.66
N ALA A 79 -28.42 -25.46 11.35
CA ALA A 79 -28.19 -26.31 10.18
C ALA A 79 -28.38 -25.54 8.86
N THR A 80 -29.41 -24.68 8.76
CA THR A 80 -29.63 -23.84 7.57
C THR A 80 -28.51 -22.82 7.40
N GLU A 81 -28.10 -22.12 8.46
CA GLU A 81 -26.99 -21.17 8.41
C GLU A 81 -25.67 -21.85 8.02
N ALA A 82 -25.41 -23.06 8.54
CA ALA A 82 -24.23 -23.83 8.16
C ALA A 82 -24.28 -24.26 6.68
N ALA A 83 -25.46 -24.60 6.15
CA ALA A 83 -25.64 -24.89 4.72
C ALA A 83 -25.40 -23.64 3.86
N GLU A 84 -25.93 -22.49 4.25
CA GLU A 84 -25.72 -21.21 3.58
C GLU A 84 -24.25 -20.79 3.58
N ARG A 85 -23.54 -20.94 4.70
CA ARG A 85 -22.10 -20.67 4.79
C ARG A 85 -21.28 -21.60 3.90
N ARG A 86 -21.62 -22.89 3.83
CA ARG A 86 -20.97 -23.84 2.90
C ARG A 86 -21.23 -23.47 1.44
N ALA A 87 -22.45 -23.04 1.11
CA ALA A 87 -22.76 -22.55 -0.23
C ALA A 87 -22.00 -21.26 -0.55
N ALA A 88 -21.91 -20.31 0.40
CA ALA A 88 -21.18 -19.06 0.23
C ALA A 88 -19.67 -19.28 0.06
N THR A 89 -19.06 -20.14 0.88
CA THR A 89 -17.65 -20.53 0.74
C THR A 89 -17.39 -21.25 -0.59
N GLY A 90 -18.27 -22.16 -1.01
CA GLY A 90 -18.16 -22.78 -2.33
C GLY A 90 -18.23 -21.78 -3.49
N ARG A 91 -19.07 -20.74 -3.38
CA ARG A 91 -19.09 -19.63 -4.36
C ARG A 91 -17.81 -18.81 -4.32
N ALA A 92 -17.28 -18.50 -3.13
CA ALA A 92 -16.03 -17.77 -2.98
C ALA A 92 -14.85 -18.53 -3.60
N ASP A 93 -14.79 -19.85 -3.41
CA ASP A 93 -13.75 -20.70 -4.00
C ASP A 93 -13.87 -20.79 -5.53
N ASN A 94 -15.09 -20.86 -6.05
CA ASN A 94 -15.34 -20.81 -7.50
C ASN A 94 -14.87 -19.48 -8.10
N LEU A 95 -15.24 -18.36 -7.48
CA LEU A 95 -14.82 -17.02 -7.93
C LEU A 95 -13.30 -16.83 -7.81
N ALA A 96 -12.68 -17.36 -6.75
CA ALA A 96 -11.23 -17.32 -6.58
C ALA A 96 -10.51 -18.09 -7.70
N ARG A 97 -11.04 -19.26 -8.09
CA ARG A 97 -10.54 -20.04 -9.24
C ARG A 97 -10.70 -19.29 -10.56
N GLU A 98 -11.90 -18.77 -10.83
CA GLU A 98 -12.18 -18.00 -12.05
C GLU A 98 -11.27 -16.75 -12.18
N LEU A 99 -11.02 -16.06 -11.07
CA LEU A 99 -10.13 -14.91 -11.04
C LEU A 99 -8.66 -15.29 -11.24
N ALA A 100 -8.23 -16.43 -10.69
CA ALA A 100 -6.89 -16.97 -10.96
C ALA A 100 -6.72 -17.35 -12.44
N ASP A 101 -7.71 -18.02 -13.02
CA ASP A 101 -7.72 -18.42 -14.43
C ASP A 101 -7.72 -17.20 -15.36
N SER A 102 -8.53 -16.18 -15.06
CA SER A 102 -8.57 -14.91 -15.79
C SER A 102 -7.21 -14.18 -15.75
N ARG A 103 -6.56 -14.13 -14.58
CA ARG A 103 -5.21 -13.55 -14.45
C ARG A 103 -4.17 -14.34 -15.25
N ALA A 104 -4.22 -15.67 -15.20
CA ALA A 104 -3.31 -16.52 -15.98
C ALA A 104 -3.52 -16.33 -17.50
N ALA A 105 -4.78 -16.22 -17.95
CA ALA A 105 -5.12 -15.93 -19.34
C ALA A 105 -4.62 -14.54 -19.77
N ASN A 106 -4.84 -13.51 -18.96
CA ASN A 106 -4.34 -12.16 -19.22
C ASN A 106 -2.80 -12.13 -19.30
N ALA A 107 -2.10 -12.81 -18.39
CA ALA A 107 -0.63 -12.91 -18.43
C ALA A 107 -0.12 -13.68 -19.66
N ARG A 108 -0.89 -14.64 -20.17
CA ARG A 108 -0.58 -15.34 -21.42
C ARG A 108 -0.79 -14.43 -22.63
N LEU A 109 -1.93 -13.74 -22.71
CA LEU A 109 -2.23 -12.80 -23.78
C LEU A 109 -1.23 -11.64 -23.82
N ALA A 110 -0.83 -11.11 -22.67
CA ALA A 110 0.19 -10.07 -22.58
C ALA A 110 1.53 -10.52 -23.20
N ARG A 111 1.96 -11.76 -22.91
CA ARG A 111 3.16 -12.34 -23.53
C ARG A 111 3.00 -12.54 -25.03
N GLU A 112 1.84 -13.05 -25.46
CA GLU A 112 1.55 -13.25 -26.88
C GLU A 112 1.55 -11.93 -27.66
N LEU A 113 1.02 -10.85 -27.08
CA LEU A 113 1.07 -9.50 -27.65
C LEU A 113 2.49 -8.93 -27.68
N ALA A 114 3.30 -9.19 -26.65
CA ALA A 114 4.70 -8.78 -26.62
C ALA A 114 5.56 -9.51 -27.67
N ASP A 115 5.24 -10.79 -27.93
CA ASP A 115 5.90 -11.62 -28.95
C ASP A 115 5.33 -11.45 -30.36
N ALA A 116 4.17 -10.78 -30.49
CA ALA A 116 3.51 -10.60 -31.76
C ALA A 116 4.43 -9.89 -32.76
N PRO A 117 4.53 -10.40 -34.01
CA PRO A 117 5.43 -9.81 -34.99
C PRO A 117 4.87 -8.47 -35.49
N VAL A 118 5.67 -7.42 -35.37
CA VAL A 118 5.39 -6.09 -35.90
C VAL A 118 6.41 -5.73 -36.99
N THR A 119 5.98 -4.93 -37.95
CA THR A 119 6.90 -4.32 -38.91
C THR A 119 7.50 -3.08 -38.29
N TYR A 120 8.79 -3.13 -37.99
CA TYR A 120 9.53 -2.06 -37.37
C TYR A 120 10.77 -1.72 -38.21
N ARG A 121 10.83 -0.45 -38.67
CA ARG A 121 11.93 0.08 -39.49
C ARG A 121 12.27 -0.80 -40.72
N GLY A 122 11.25 -1.36 -41.36
CA GLY A 122 11.40 -2.21 -42.54
C GLY A 122 11.80 -3.66 -42.26
N SER A 123 11.93 -4.05 -40.99
CA SER A 123 12.20 -5.42 -40.56
C SER A 123 11.04 -5.97 -39.72
N ARG A 124 10.81 -7.28 -39.77
CA ARG A 124 9.77 -7.95 -38.97
C ARG A 124 10.42 -8.49 -37.69
N MET A 125 9.97 -8.03 -36.54
CA MET A 125 10.49 -8.42 -35.22
C MET A 125 9.36 -8.47 -34.19
N ALA A 126 9.63 -9.02 -33.00
CA ALA A 126 8.65 -9.01 -31.90
C ALA A 126 8.37 -7.58 -31.43
N ALA A 127 7.14 -7.29 -31.00
CA ALA A 127 6.76 -5.98 -30.48
C ALA A 127 7.66 -5.54 -29.31
N ARG A 128 8.01 -6.47 -28.42
CA ARG A 128 8.92 -6.22 -27.30
C ARG A 128 10.33 -5.80 -27.74
N GLU A 129 10.82 -6.35 -28.85
CA GLU A 129 12.13 -6.01 -29.40
C GLU A 129 12.12 -4.61 -30.03
N ALA A 130 11.04 -4.28 -30.74
CA ALA A 130 10.84 -2.95 -31.30
C ALA A 130 10.74 -1.87 -30.19
N VAL A 131 10.10 -2.18 -29.07
CA VAL A 131 10.04 -1.31 -27.89
C VAL A 131 11.43 -1.13 -27.29
N LYS A 132 12.16 -2.22 -27.03
CA LYS A 132 13.51 -2.20 -26.47
C LYS A 132 14.47 -1.35 -27.31
N ASP A 133 14.53 -1.60 -28.61
CA ASP A 133 15.36 -0.83 -29.54
C ASP A 133 14.94 0.65 -29.60
N THR A 134 13.64 0.95 -29.51
CA THR A 134 13.16 2.33 -29.41
C THR A 134 13.64 3.00 -28.13
N ALA A 135 13.41 2.38 -26.98
CA ALA A 135 13.79 2.89 -25.67
C ALA A 135 15.29 3.17 -25.61
N THR A 136 16.13 2.20 -25.97
CA THR A 136 17.60 2.36 -25.98
C THR A 136 18.04 3.51 -26.88
N ARG A 137 17.52 3.61 -28.11
CA ARG A 137 17.93 4.68 -29.03
C ARG A 137 17.40 6.05 -28.67
N VAL A 138 16.22 6.14 -28.06
CA VAL A 138 15.68 7.42 -27.55
C VAL A 138 16.54 7.87 -26.39
N SER A 139 16.76 7.02 -25.38
CA SER A 139 17.62 7.34 -24.24
C SER A 139 19.03 7.77 -24.67
N ARG A 140 19.67 7.02 -25.57
CA ARG A 140 21.00 7.38 -26.10
C ARG A 140 21.01 8.71 -26.85
N ARG A 141 20.00 8.97 -27.68
CA ARG A 141 19.92 10.24 -28.43
C ARG A 141 19.65 11.41 -27.52
N THR A 142 18.81 11.24 -26.51
CA THR A 142 18.53 12.28 -25.52
C THR A 142 19.77 12.58 -24.70
N ALA A 143 20.49 11.58 -24.20
CA ALA A 143 21.76 11.79 -23.50
C ALA A 143 22.74 12.62 -24.35
N ILE A 144 22.94 12.23 -25.62
CA ILE A 144 23.81 12.97 -26.55
C ILE A 144 23.30 14.39 -26.81
N ALA A 145 21.99 14.57 -27.00
CA ALA A 145 21.39 15.88 -27.28
C ALA A 145 21.50 16.83 -26.08
N THR A 146 21.19 16.34 -24.87
CA THR A 146 21.37 17.08 -23.63
C THR A 146 22.82 17.49 -23.44
N THR A 147 23.79 16.57 -23.63
CA THR A 147 25.21 16.93 -23.55
C THR A 147 25.61 18.02 -24.55
N ARG A 148 25.09 17.96 -25.78
CA ARG A 148 25.36 18.98 -26.81
C ARG A 148 24.76 20.34 -26.47
N ASN A 149 23.51 20.38 -26.00
CA ASN A 149 22.84 21.62 -25.61
C ASN A 149 23.57 22.29 -24.44
N VAL A 150 23.90 21.51 -23.41
CA VAL A 150 24.65 22.00 -22.25
C VAL A 150 26.02 22.54 -22.65
N ALA A 151 26.72 21.83 -23.53
CA ALA A 151 28.01 22.29 -24.05
C ALA A 151 27.85 23.60 -24.85
N SER A 152 26.88 23.70 -25.77
CA SER A 152 26.68 24.92 -26.57
C SER A 152 26.30 26.13 -25.71
N MET A 153 25.52 25.93 -24.65
CA MET A 153 25.17 27.01 -23.72
C MET A 153 26.41 27.58 -23.03
N ALA A 154 27.35 26.72 -22.61
CA ALA A 154 28.60 27.17 -21.98
C ALA A 154 29.45 28.07 -22.90
N GLY A 155 29.35 27.90 -24.23
CA GLY A 155 30.07 28.71 -25.22
C GLY A 155 29.47 30.08 -25.52
N GLU A 156 28.16 30.29 -25.30
CA GLU A 156 27.45 31.54 -25.65
C GLU A 156 27.11 32.42 -24.43
N ALA A 157 27.46 31.97 -23.23
CA ALA A 157 27.15 32.64 -21.97
C ALA A 157 27.92 33.96 -21.80
N PRO A 158 27.26 35.12 -21.56
CA PRO A 158 27.94 36.25 -20.94
C PRO A 158 28.49 35.80 -19.57
N PRO A 159 29.76 36.11 -19.23
CA PRO A 159 30.62 35.38 -18.27
C PRO A 159 30.17 35.35 -16.80
N VAL A 160 28.95 35.81 -16.51
CA VAL A 160 28.51 36.27 -15.21
C VAL A 160 27.00 35.97 -15.02
N ILE A 161 26.11 36.53 -15.83
CA ILE A 161 24.65 36.23 -15.78
C ILE A 161 24.33 34.90 -16.48
N GLY A 162 25.04 34.61 -17.58
CA GLY A 162 24.82 33.42 -18.38
C GLY A 162 25.05 32.13 -17.58
N ILE A 163 26.12 32.06 -16.79
CA ILE A 163 26.52 30.82 -16.10
C ILE A 163 25.44 30.34 -15.12
N GLY A 164 24.82 31.24 -14.35
CA GLY A 164 23.76 30.87 -13.40
C GLY A 164 22.47 30.39 -14.09
N VAL A 165 22.02 31.11 -15.11
CA VAL A 165 20.83 30.76 -15.90
C VAL A 165 21.08 29.46 -16.67
N ILE A 166 22.28 29.28 -17.22
CA ILE A 166 22.68 28.08 -17.97
C ILE A 166 22.81 26.88 -17.04
N ALA A 167 23.40 27.03 -15.85
CA ALA A 167 23.46 25.94 -14.89
C ALA A 167 22.06 25.50 -14.43
N ALA A 168 21.16 26.46 -14.20
CA ALA A 168 19.76 26.18 -13.87
C ALA A 168 19.00 25.51 -15.02
N ALA A 169 19.09 26.04 -16.23
CA ALA A 169 18.46 25.47 -17.42
C ALA A 169 19.02 24.06 -17.74
N THR A 170 20.35 23.88 -17.64
CA THR A 170 21.04 22.59 -17.78
C THR A 170 20.54 21.58 -16.75
N ALA A 171 20.38 21.98 -15.49
CA ALA A 171 19.89 21.08 -14.45
C ALA A 171 18.43 20.65 -14.70
N TRP A 172 17.58 21.56 -15.20
CA TRP A 172 16.21 21.25 -15.59
C TRP A 172 16.13 20.38 -16.85
N GLU A 173 16.91 20.68 -17.89
CA GLU A 173 16.99 19.86 -19.10
C GLU A 173 17.51 18.46 -18.79
N LEU A 174 18.47 18.33 -17.87
CA LEU A 174 18.95 17.04 -17.41
C LEU A 174 17.87 16.29 -16.63
N ALA A 175 17.14 16.96 -15.74
CA ALA A 175 16.04 16.36 -14.99
C ALA A 175 14.92 15.83 -15.91
N ASP A 176 14.49 16.62 -16.89
CA ASP A 176 13.47 16.22 -17.85
C ASP A 176 13.95 15.07 -18.75
N ALA A 177 15.21 15.13 -19.20
CA ALA A 177 15.85 14.03 -19.91
C ALA A 177 15.89 12.74 -19.07
N CYS A 178 16.22 12.85 -17.77
CA CYS A 178 16.20 11.72 -16.84
C CYS A 178 14.79 11.12 -16.71
N ALA A 179 13.78 11.96 -16.53
CA ALA A 179 12.38 11.53 -16.39
C ALA A 179 11.91 10.79 -17.65
N MET A 180 12.15 11.35 -18.83
CA MET A 180 11.78 10.71 -20.09
C MET A 180 12.50 9.37 -20.31
N MET A 181 13.80 9.27 -19.96
CA MET A 181 14.50 7.98 -20.00
C MET A 181 13.91 6.97 -19.00
N GLY A 182 13.45 7.43 -17.83
CA GLY A 182 12.70 6.62 -16.87
C GLY A 182 11.39 6.09 -17.45
N GLU A 183 10.63 6.92 -18.15
CA GLU A 183 9.39 6.52 -18.84
C GLU A 183 9.66 5.48 -19.95
N MET A 184 10.72 5.66 -20.73
CA MET A 184 11.12 4.68 -21.75
C MET A 184 11.51 3.33 -21.14
N ARG A 185 12.16 3.33 -19.96
CA ARG A 185 12.47 2.12 -19.21
C ARG A 185 11.23 1.47 -18.62
N ALA A 186 10.29 2.26 -18.10
CA ALA A 186 9.01 1.75 -17.61
C ALA A 186 8.20 1.09 -18.74
N LEU A 187 8.22 1.71 -19.93
CA LEU A 187 7.62 1.13 -21.14
C LEU A 187 8.33 -0.17 -21.55
N ASP A 188 9.67 -0.18 -21.57
CA ASP A 188 10.43 -1.39 -21.89
C ASP A 188 10.18 -2.51 -20.88
N ALA A 189 10.19 -2.22 -19.57
CA ALA A 189 9.90 -3.19 -18.52
C ALA A 189 8.49 -3.78 -18.61
N ALA A 190 7.50 -3.01 -19.11
CA ALA A 190 6.15 -3.51 -19.35
C ALA A 190 6.11 -4.55 -20.48
N PHE A 191 7.01 -4.48 -21.46
CA PHE A 191 7.11 -5.40 -22.60
C PHE A 191 8.18 -6.49 -22.42
N ASN A 192 9.21 -6.23 -21.61
CA ASN A 192 10.38 -7.05 -21.36
C ASN A 192 10.65 -7.18 -19.84
N PRO A 193 9.73 -7.79 -19.07
CA PRO A 193 9.87 -7.89 -17.61
C PRO A 193 11.08 -8.73 -17.16
N ASP A 194 11.54 -9.67 -18.00
CA ASP A 194 12.65 -10.57 -17.68
C ASP A 194 14.04 -9.98 -18.03
N ASP A 195 14.09 -8.96 -18.90
CA ASP A 195 15.35 -8.33 -19.37
C ASP A 195 15.13 -6.85 -19.73
N PRO A 196 14.76 -6.00 -18.75
CA PRO A 196 14.54 -4.58 -18.97
C PRO A 196 15.86 -3.83 -19.21
N VAL A 197 15.80 -2.74 -19.97
CA VAL A 197 16.92 -1.80 -20.15
C VAL A 197 17.39 -1.26 -18.79
N ARG A 198 18.69 -1.43 -18.51
CA ARG A 198 19.33 -1.05 -17.25
C ARG A 198 19.75 0.42 -17.25
N GLU A 199 20.18 0.92 -16.09
CA GLU A 199 20.61 2.31 -15.88
C GLU A 199 22.07 2.58 -16.27
N ASP A 200 22.58 1.91 -17.30
CA ASP A 200 24.02 1.85 -17.56
C ASP A 200 24.66 3.14 -18.11
N GLU A 201 23.91 4.22 -18.35
CA GLU A 201 24.47 5.58 -18.38
C GLU A 201 23.38 6.66 -18.24
N VAL A 202 23.66 7.66 -17.39
CA VAL A 202 22.89 8.87 -17.06
C VAL A 202 21.47 8.64 -16.52
N CYS A 203 21.39 8.71 -15.17
CA CYS A 203 20.33 9.34 -14.34
C CYS A 203 19.95 8.58 -13.05
N GLY A 204 20.94 8.31 -12.20
CA GLY A 204 20.77 8.01 -10.77
C GLY A 204 21.12 9.21 -9.88
N MET A 205 20.82 10.44 -10.30
CA MET A 205 21.19 11.67 -9.57
C MET A 205 19.98 12.41 -9.02
N GLU A 206 20.14 12.95 -7.82
CA GLU A 206 19.20 13.88 -7.20
C GLU A 206 19.35 15.26 -7.86
N VAL A 207 18.25 15.80 -8.39
CA VAL A 207 18.24 17.08 -9.10
C VAL A 207 18.44 18.21 -8.08
N PRO A 208 19.52 19.01 -8.18
CA PRO A 208 19.76 20.06 -7.21
C PRO A 208 18.69 21.14 -7.28
N THR A 209 18.32 21.70 -6.13
CA THR A 209 17.37 22.82 -6.07
C THR A 209 17.99 24.09 -6.65
N ARG A 210 17.14 25.03 -7.08
CA ARG A 210 17.58 26.34 -7.63
C ARG A 210 18.55 27.08 -6.70
N ALA A 211 18.36 26.97 -5.38
CA ALA A 211 19.23 27.57 -4.38
C ALA A 211 20.61 26.88 -4.31
N GLU A 212 20.65 25.55 -4.36
CA GLU A 212 21.89 24.77 -4.35
C GLU A 212 22.70 24.93 -5.64
N LEU A 213 22.04 25.07 -6.80
CA LEU A 213 22.70 25.40 -8.05
C LEU A 213 23.39 26.76 -7.96
N TRP A 214 22.72 27.74 -7.35
CA TRP A 214 23.27 29.08 -7.18
C TRP A 214 24.40 29.14 -6.14
N GLU A 215 24.32 28.34 -5.08
CA GLU A 215 25.42 28.17 -4.14
C GLU A 215 26.67 27.57 -4.82
N LYS A 216 26.49 26.52 -5.65
CA LYS A 216 27.61 25.90 -6.39
C LYS A 216 28.25 26.86 -7.40
N VAL A 217 27.44 27.66 -8.09
CA VAL A 217 27.93 28.71 -9.01
C VAL A 217 28.70 29.80 -8.26
N ARG A 218 28.23 30.22 -7.07
CA ARG A 218 28.97 31.14 -6.19
C ARG A 218 30.28 30.55 -5.65
N ALA A 219 30.29 29.26 -5.33
CA ALA A 219 31.40 28.59 -4.66
C ALA A 219 32.54 28.17 -5.59
N SER A 220 32.28 27.85 -6.87
CA SER A 220 33.32 27.29 -7.75
C SER A 220 33.43 27.89 -9.16
N PRO A 221 33.42 29.22 -9.30
CA PRO A 221 33.39 29.81 -10.63
C PRO A 221 34.70 29.69 -11.42
N GLY A 222 35.86 29.68 -10.74
CA GLY A 222 37.16 29.46 -11.39
C GLY A 222 37.35 28.04 -11.91
N ALA A 223 36.78 27.03 -11.23
CA ALA A 223 36.85 25.64 -11.66
C ALA A 223 35.96 25.36 -12.87
N VAL A 224 34.78 25.98 -12.92
CA VAL A 224 33.89 25.93 -14.09
C VAL A 224 34.54 26.60 -15.30
N TRP A 225 35.17 27.76 -15.10
CA TRP A 225 35.88 28.47 -16.18
C TRP A 225 37.10 27.69 -16.71
N ALA A 226 37.90 27.09 -15.82
CA ALA A 226 39.04 26.26 -16.20
C ALA A 226 38.62 24.99 -16.96
N GLY A 227 37.48 24.39 -16.61
CA GLY A 227 36.90 23.27 -17.36
C GLY A 227 36.41 23.66 -18.76
N ALA A 228 35.86 24.87 -18.91
CA ALA A 228 35.39 25.41 -20.19
C ALA A 228 36.54 25.81 -21.13
N GLN A 229 37.66 26.33 -20.61
CA GLN A 229 38.87 26.60 -21.41
C GLN A 229 39.48 25.36 -22.07
N GLY A 230 39.23 24.16 -21.51
CA GLY A 230 39.63 22.90 -22.16
C GLY A 230 38.74 22.47 -23.32
N LEU A 231 37.58 23.12 -23.51
CA LEU A 231 36.58 22.79 -24.54
C LEU A 231 36.53 23.81 -25.69
N TYR A 232 37.07 25.02 -25.49
CA TYR A 232 37.03 26.11 -26.46
C TYR A 232 38.38 26.84 -26.51
N ASP A 233 38.98 26.93 -27.71
CA ASP A 233 40.31 27.52 -27.93
C ASP A 233 40.35 29.07 -27.77
N ASP A 234 39.18 29.74 -27.77
CA ASP A 234 39.06 31.22 -27.81
C ASP A 234 38.27 31.82 -26.63
N LEU A 235 38.51 31.35 -25.40
CA LEU A 235 37.95 32.01 -24.21
C LEU A 235 38.89 33.12 -23.71
N PRO A 236 38.42 34.38 -23.55
CA PRO A 236 39.26 35.49 -23.11
C PRO A 236 39.79 35.26 -21.69
N ASP A 237 41.03 35.69 -21.45
CA ASP A 237 41.72 35.50 -20.17
C ASP A 237 41.13 36.45 -19.11
N LEU A 238 40.23 35.93 -18.27
CA LEU A 238 39.58 36.71 -17.21
C LEU A 238 40.53 36.85 -16.02
N SER A 239 41.11 38.03 -15.85
CA SER A 239 41.88 38.34 -14.63
C SER A 239 41.01 38.14 -13.37
N ALA A 240 41.59 37.59 -12.30
CA ALA A 240 40.90 37.35 -11.03
C ALA A 240 40.21 38.61 -10.45
N ALA A 241 40.72 39.81 -10.77
CA ALA A 241 40.13 41.08 -10.38
C ALA A 241 38.90 41.48 -11.21
N ALA A 242 38.88 41.18 -12.52
CA ALA A 242 37.68 41.33 -13.35
C ALA A 242 36.60 40.34 -12.92
N TYR A 243 37.01 39.12 -12.59
CA TYR A 243 36.14 38.08 -12.05
C TYR A 243 35.53 38.48 -10.68
N GLY A 244 36.35 38.94 -9.73
CA GLY A 244 35.89 39.35 -8.40
C GLY A 244 34.89 40.52 -8.43
N ARG A 245 35.07 41.49 -9.34
CA ARG A 245 34.10 42.58 -9.54
C ARG A 245 32.79 42.09 -10.16
N GLY A 246 32.86 41.19 -11.14
CA GLY A 246 31.67 40.58 -11.75
C GLY A 246 30.88 39.76 -10.73
N ALA A 247 31.55 38.95 -9.92
CA ALA A 247 30.94 38.14 -8.87
C ALA A 247 30.29 38.98 -7.76
N GLY A 248 30.93 40.08 -7.34
CA GLY A 248 30.36 40.99 -6.34
C GLY A 248 29.11 41.74 -6.84
N TRP A 249 29.13 42.22 -8.09
CA TRP A 249 27.97 42.85 -8.73
C TRP A 249 26.80 41.88 -8.91
N LEU A 250 27.09 40.63 -9.28
CA LEU A 250 26.10 39.56 -9.36
C LEU A 250 25.48 39.19 -8.02
N GLY A 251 26.29 39.10 -6.96
CA GLY A 251 25.79 38.83 -5.62
C GLY A 251 24.70 39.84 -5.25
N GLY A 252 24.95 41.13 -5.50
CA GLY A 252 23.97 42.19 -5.27
C GLY A 252 22.73 42.12 -6.17
N LEU A 253 22.87 41.81 -7.46
CA LEU A 253 21.73 41.65 -8.38
C LEU A 253 20.86 40.43 -8.04
N TRP A 254 21.49 39.34 -7.61
CA TRP A 254 20.79 38.12 -7.23
C TRP A 254 20.01 38.30 -5.93
N ASP A 255 20.63 38.88 -4.90
CA ASP A 255 19.95 39.17 -3.64
C ASP A 255 18.76 40.13 -3.86
N GLN A 256 18.86 41.03 -4.85
CA GLN A 256 17.76 41.92 -5.24
C GLN A 256 16.63 41.24 -6.03
N ALA A 257 16.94 40.29 -6.91
CA ALA A 257 15.95 39.60 -7.74
C ALA A 257 15.32 38.37 -7.07
N PHE A 258 16.04 37.74 -6.15
CA PHE A 258 15.71 36.42 -5.60
C PHE A 258 16.01 36.26 -4.10
N GLY A 259 16.44 37.31 -3.39
CA GLY A 259 16.63 37.27 -1.94
C GLY A 259 15.29 37.21 -1.18
N GLU A 260 15.35 36.90 0.11
CA GLU A 260 14.15 36.75 0.97
C GLU A 260 13.30 38.04 1.05
N ASP A 261 13.92 39.19 0.80
CA ASP A 261 13.28 40.52 0.73
C ASP A 261 12.99 41.00 -0.71
N ALA A 262 13.24 40.18 -1.74
CA ALA A 262 12.97 40.55 -3.12
C ALA A 262 11.46 40.78 -3.29
N ALA A 263 11.07 42.02 -3.61
CA ALA A 263 9.67 42.38 -3.79
C ALA A 263 9.03 41.40 -4.78
N ALA A 264 8.00 40.67 -4.32
CA ALA A 264 7.28 39.70 -5.12
C ALA A 264 6.97 40.32 -6.48
N ALA A 265 7.37 39.64 -7.56
CA ALA A 265 7.16 40.12 -8.92
C ALA A 265 5.68 40.55 -9.06
N PRO A 266 5.40 41.80 -9.50
CA PRO A 266 4.02 42.20 -9.71
C PRO A 266 3.36 41.21 -10.68
N PRO A 267 2.10 40.80 -10.42
CA PRO A 267 1.45 39.79 -11.24
C PRO A 267 1.46 40.24 -12.71
N LEU A 268 1.78 39.29 -13.60
CA LEU A 268 1.82 39.55 -15.04
C LEU A 268 0.51 40.20 -15.48
N PRO A 269 0.55 41.31 -16.25
CA PRO A 269 -0.65 41.91 -16.79
C PRO A 269 -1.35 40.91 -17.72
N PRO A 270 -2.69 40.88 -17.75
CA PRO A 270 -3.42 39.96 -18.61
C PRO A 270 -3.02 40.18 -20.07
N GLU A 271 -2.78 39.07 -20.78
CA GLU A 271 -2.34 39.08 -22.18
C GLU A 271 -3.23 39.99 -23.04
N GLY A 272 -2.62 41.02 -23.62
CA GLY A 272 -3.25 41.85 -24.62
C GLY A 272 -2.78 43.30 -24.58
N LEU A 273 -1.74 43.60 -25.35
CA LEU A 273 -1.62 44.80 -26.20
C LEU A 273 -0.18 44.92 -26.73
N LEU A 274 0.06 44.33 -27.90
CA LEU A 274 1.12 44.74 -28.80
C LEU A 274 0.75 46.10 -29.39
N SER A 275 1.51 47.14 -29.05
CA SER A 275 1.58 48.39 -29.81
C SER A 275 3.03 48.86 -29.79
N GLY A 276 3.73 48.66 -30.90
CA GLY A 276 5.14 49.06 -31.09
C GLY A 276 5.31 50.58 -31.23
N PRO A 277 6.55 51.10 -31.09
CA PRO A 277 6.81 52.51 -31.32
C PRO A 277 7.13 52.80 -32.80
N ASP A 278 6.33 53.69 -33.39
CA ASP A 278 6.58 54.33 -34.69
C ASP A 278 7.86 55.18 -34.65
N THR A 279 8.79 54.88 -35.55
CA THR A 279 9.95 55.73 -35.88
C THR A 279 9.57 56.84 -36.87
N PRO A 280 10.01 58.09 -36.69
CA PRO A 280 9.86 59.12 -37.72
C PRO A 280 10.95 58.96 -38.79
N SER A 281 10.53 58.84 -40.04
CA SER A 281 11.40 58.81 -41.23
C SER A 281 11.76 60.23 -41.66
N ALA A 282 13.06 60.52 -41.78
CA ALA A 282 13.57 61.74 -42.40
C ALA A 282 14.19 61.44 -43.78
N THR A 283 13.45 61.85 -44.82
CA THR A 283 13.87 62.56 -46.04
C THR A 283 15.07 62.09 -46.88
N GLY A 284 14.82 61.96 -48.19
CA GLY A 284 15.70 62.56 -49.20
C GLY A 284 15.79 61.84 -50.54
N ALA A 285 14.85 62.09 -51.47
CA ALA A 285 15.14 62.06 -52.90
C ALA A 285 14.14 62.92 -53.68
N ALA A 286 14.64 63.99 -54.30
CA ALA A 286 14.04 64.73 -55.41
C ALA A 286 15.20 65.40 -56.19
N PRO A 287 14.99 65.86 -57.43
CA PRO A 287 14.13 65.36 -58.50
C PRO A 287 14.92 64.55 -59.55
#